data_AF-A0A2E0HYI2-F1
#
_entry.id   AF-A0A2E0HYI2-F1
#
_cell.length_a   1.000
_cell.length_b   1.000
_cell.length_c   1.000
_cell.angle_alpha   90.00
_cell.angle_beta   90.00
_cell.angle_gamma   90.00
#
_symmetry.space_group_name_H-M   'P 1'
#
loop_
_entity.id
_entity.type
_entity.pdbx_description
1 polymer ?
#
loop_
_entity_poly.entity_id
_entity_poly.type
_entity_poly.pdbx_seq_one_letter_code
_entity_poly.pdbx_strand_id
1 'polypeptide(L)' 'MDFEDQFDLEHLYLQERTCRSCGKVKSLLSDFYLTRRNRANRSAYSYECKECTKQRVKLKRRRNLPDVYPDW' A
#
# COMPACT_ATOMS: atom_id res chain seq x y z
N MET A 1 -17.39 14.24 -0.04
CA MET A 1 -16.17 14.16 0.76
C MET A 1 -16.64 14.50 2.15
N ASP A 2 -16.81 13.47 2.98
CA ASP A 2 -17.55 13.57 4.23
C ASP A 2 -16.57 14.03 5.30
N PHE A 3 -16.83 15.21 5.86
CA PHE A 3 -15.91 15.88 6.80
C PHE A 3 -15.60 15.02 8.04
N GLU A 4 -16.45 14.07 8.38
CA GLU A 4 -16.30 13.13 9.50
C GLU A 4 -15.10 12.18 9.31
N ASP A 5 -14.87 11.68 8.09
CA ASP A 5 -13.74 10.80 7.77
C ASP A 5 -12.38 11.49 8.02
N GLN A 6 -12.35 12.82 7.97
CA GLN A 6 -11.13 13.61 8.11
C GLN A 6 -10.71 13.80 9.58
N PHE A 7 -11.68 13.87 10.50
CA PHE A 7 -11.43 13.92 11.95
C PHE A 7 -10.95 12.56 12.48
N ASP A 8 -11.51 11.45 11.98
CA ASP A 8 -11.11 10.11 12.42
C ASP A 8 -9.65 9.75 12.06
N LEU A 9 -9.07 10.41 11.06
CA LEU A 9 -7.70 10.18 10.61
C LEU A 9 -6.65 11.01 11.38
N GLU A 10 -7.07 11.93 12.25
CA GLU A 10 -6.17 12.84 12.97
C GLU A 10 -5.17 12.08 13.86
N HIS A 11 -5.64 11.01 14.52
CA HIS A 11 -4.79 10.12 15.34
C HIS A 11 -3.77 9.29 14.55
N LEU A 12 -3.91 9.24 13.22
CA LEU A 12 -3.05 8.48 12.32
C LEU A 12 -2.07 9.37 11.55
N TYR A 13 -2.20 10.69 11.65
CA TYR A 13 -1.40 11.64 10.88
C TYR A 13 0.11 11.52 11.18
N LEU A 14 0.48 11.44 12.46
CA LEU A 14 1.87 11.26 12.92
C LEU A 14 2.26 9.79 13.07
N GLN A 15 1.44 8.89 12.53
CA GLN A 15 1.69 7.48 12.71
C GLN A 15 2.63 6.92 11.66
N GLU A 16 3.67 6.28 12.17
CA GLU A 16 4.60 5.52 11.37
C GLU A 16 4.45 4.01 11.62
N ARG A 17 4.82 3.24 10.59
CA ARG A 17 4.87 1.77 10.65
C ARG A 17 6.11 1.28 9.88
N THR A 18 6.70 0.21 10.39
CA THR A 18 7.76 -0.53 9.68
C THR A 18 7.14 -1.43 8.61
N CYS A 19 7.58 -1.27 7.36
CA CYS A 19 7.12 -2.13 6.27
C CYS A 19 7.65 -3.56 6.45
N ARG A 20 6.79 -4.57 6.31
CA ARG A 20 7.17 -5.98 6.44
C ARG A 20 8.14 -6.46 5.34
N SER A 21 8.07 -5.88 4.14
CA SER A 21 8.86 -6.34 2.98
C SER A 21 10.22 -5.65 2.88
N CYS A 22 10.30 -4.35 3.17
CA CYS A 22 11.55 -3.58 3.02
C CYS A 22 12.17 -3.12 4.35
N GLY A 23 11.51 -3.35 5.49
CA GLY A 23 12.02 -3.00 6.83
C GLY A 23 12.08 -1.50 7.14
N LYS A 24 11.80 -0.61 6.18
CA LYS A 24 11.86 0.84 6.38
C LYS A 24 10.66 1.36 7.17
N VAL A 25 10.92 2.33 8.04
CA VAL A 25 9.88 3.11 8.74
C VAL A 25 9.32 4.13 7.75
N LYS A 26 7.99 4.18 7.65
CA LYS A 26 7.27 5.04 6.70
C LYS A 26 5.98 5.55 7.33
N SER A 27 5.45 6.66 6.81
CA SER A 27 4.18 7.22 7.31
C SER A 27 3.00 6.39 6.83
N LEU A 28 2.07 6.10 7.75
CA LEU A 28 0.95 5.20 7.51
C LEU A 28 -0.02 5.76 6.45
N LEU A 29 -0.29 7.06 6.50
CA LEU A 29 -1.27 7.72 5.62
C LEU A 29 -0.74 7.87 4.18
N SER A 30 0.53 8.24 4.01
CA SER A 30 1.12 8.47 2.69
C SER A 30 1.58 7.18 2.01
N ASP A 31 2.22 6.27 2.74
CA ASP A 31 3.03 5.20 2.15
C ASP A 31 2.36 3.82 2.14
N PHE A 32 1.20 3.66 2.78
CA PHE A 32 0.47 2.39 2.84
C PHE A 32 -0.91 2.48 2.19
N TYR A 33 -1.41 1.34 1.70
CA TYR A 33 -2.74 1.27 1.12
C TYR A 33 -3.78 1.05 2.22
N LEU A 34 -4.90 1.80 2.16
CA LEU A 34 -6.07 1.53 2.98
C LEU A 34 -6.83 0.32 2.41
N THR A 35 -6.99 -0.73 3.19
CA THR A 35 -7.65 -1.97 2.75
C THR A 35 -9.14 -1.99 3.06
N ARG A 36 -9.58 -1.27 4.10
CA ARG A 36 -10.97 -1.22 4.55
C ARG A 36 -11.37 0.25 4.71
N ARG A 37 -12.40 0.68 4.00
CA ARG A 37 -12.86 2.08 3.97
C ARG A 37 -13.52 2.51 5.29
N ASN A 38 -14.29 1.65 5.93
CA ASN A 38 -15.12 2.00 7.10
C ASN A 38 -14.40 1.88 8.46
N ARG A 39 -13.07 1.84 8.49
CA ARG A 39 -12.31 1.72 9.74
C ARG A 39 -11.09 2.64 9.70
N ALA A 40 -11.10 3.71 10.47
CA ALA A 40 -9.95 4.60 10.66
C ALA A 40 -8.93 4.07 11.69
N ASN A 41 -8.74 2.75 11.73
CA ASN A 41 -7.79 2.13 12.66
C ASN A 41 -6.45 1.85 11.98
N ARG A 42 -5.37 1.83 12.77
CA ARG A 42 -4.01 1.41 12.35
C ARG A 42 -4.02 0.08 11.57
N SER A 43 -4.91 -0.83 11.94
CA SER A 43 -5.06 -2.17 11.35
C SER A 43 -5.80 -2.17 10.00
N ALA A 44 -6.46 -1.08 9.60
CA ALA A 44 -7.11 -0.96 8.30
C ALA A 44 -6.11 -0.71 7.17
N TYR A 45 -4.91 -0.25 7.50
CA TYR A 45 -3.80 -0.05 6.57
C TYR A 45 -3.01 -1.34 6.35
N SER A 46 -2.48 -1.49 5.13
CA SER A 46 -1.62 -2.62 4.76
C SER A 46 -0.36 -2.70 5.64
N TYR A 47 0.22 -3.91 5.72
CA TYR A 47 1.52 -4.14 6.39
C TYR A 47 2.71 -3.97 5.42
N GLU A 48 2.41 -3.81 4.14
CA GLU A 48 3.37 -3.62 3.06
C GLU A 48 3.22 -2.23 2.45
N CYS A 49 4.37 -1.61 2.16
CA CYS A 49 4.47 -0.28 1.59
C CYS A 49 4.01 -0.24 0.13
N LYS A 50 3.45 0.89 -0.33
CA LYS A 50 2.98 1.08 -1.71
C LYS A 50 4.02 0.67 -2.75
N GLU A 51 5.26 1.10 -2.60
CA GLU A 51 6.38 0.75 -3.49
C GLU A 51 6.62 -0.76 -3.57
N CYS A 52 6.63 -1.42 -2.41
CA CYS A 52 6.84 -2.85 -2.26
C CYS A 52 5.75 -3.64 -3.00
N THR A 53 4.49 -3.24 -2.82
CA THR A 53 3.35 -3.78 -3.57
C THR A 53 3.48 -3.57 -5.07
N LYS A 54 3.87 -2.37 -5.53
CA LYS A 54 4.07 -2.07 -6.95
C LYS A 54 5.16 -2.96 -7.55
N GLN A 55 6.29 -3.12 -6.84
CA GLN A 55 7.38 -4.00 -7.25
C GLN A 55 6.92 -5.46 -7.36
N ARG A 56 6.21 -5.97 -6.34
CA ARG A 56 5.66 -7.33 -6.35
C ARG A 56 4.72 -7.58 -7.53
N VAL A 57 3.81 -6.65 -7.81
CA VAL A 57 2.88 -6.75 -8.94
C VAL A 57 3.62 -6.71 -10.27
N LYS A 58 4.62 -5.82 -10.42
CA LYS A 58 5.45 -5.72 -11.64
C LYS A 58 6.22 -7.02 -11.90
N LEU A 59 6.83 -7.60 -10.86
CA LEU A 59 7.53 -8.88 -10.95
C LEU A 59 6.60 -10.03 -11.33
N LYS A 60 5.42 -10.11 -10.68
CA LYS A 60 4.42 -11.14 -11.00
C LYS A 60 3.95 -11.05 -12.46
N ARG A 61 3.73 -9.83 -12.97
CA ARG A 61 3.34 -9.60 -14.37
C ARG A 61 4.42 -10.02 -15.35
N ARG A 62 5.69 -9.68 -15.09
CA ARG A 62 6.83 -10.08 -15.94
C ARG A 62 6.98 -11.59 -16.05
N ARG A 63 6.81 -12.33 -14.95
CA ARG A 63 6.88 -13.80 -14.96
C ARG A 63 5.79 -14.44 -15.82
N ASN A 64 4.65 -13.78 -15.95
CA ASN A 64 3.49 -14.30 -16.68
C ASN A 64 3.46 -13.85 -18.15
N LEU A 65 4.39 -12.99 -18.59
CA LEU A 65 4.53 -12.71 -20.02
C LEU A 65 5.35 -13.84 -20.66
N PRO A 66 4.80 -14.58 -21.63
CA PRO A 66 5.63 -15.40 -22.49
C PRO A 66 6.59 -14.47 -23.24
N ASP A 67 7.89 -14.75 -23.14
CA ASP A 67 8.96 -14.10 -23.91
C ASP A 67 8.95 -14.64 -25.34
N VAL A 68 7.81 -14.53 -26.01
CA VAL A 68 7.62 -15.02 -27.37
C VAL A 68 7.13 -13.83 -28.18
N TYR A 69 8.07 -13.24 -28.91
CA TYR A 69 7.75 -12.30 -29.97
C TYR A 69 7.07 -13.10 -31.10
N PRO A 70 5.86 -12.74 -31.52
CA PRO A 70 5.23 -13.39 -32.65
C PRO A 70 5.95 -12.97 -33.93
N ASP A 71 6.66 -13.90 -34.55
CA ASP A 71 7.43 -13.68 -35.79
C ASP A 71 6.54 -13.63 -37.04
N TRP A 72 5.39 -12.95 -36.98
CA TRP A 72 4.48 -12.75 -38.11
C TRP A 72 4.39 -11.27 -38.52
#